data_AF-A0A4U9IN82-F1
#
_entry.id   AF-A0A4U9IN82-F1
#
_cell.length_a   1.000
_cell.length_b   1.000
_cell.length_c   1.000
_cell.angle_alpha   90.00
_cell.angle_beta   90.00
_cell.angle_gamma   90.00
#
_symmetry.space_group_name_H-M   'P 1'
#
loop_
_entity.id
_entity.type
_entity.pdbx_description
1 polymer ?
#
loop_
_entity_poly.entity_id
_entity_poly.type
_entity_poly.pdbx_seq_one_letter_code
_entity_poly.pdbx_strand_id
1 'polypeptide(L)'
;MLEQIAAQMRNKKLPMVDDLRDESDHENPTRLVIVPRSNRVDMEPVMNHLFATTDLEKSYRINLNMIGLDGRPAVKNLLEILSEWLTFRRDTVRRRLNHRLEKVLKRLHILEGLLVAFLNIDEVIEIIPY
;
A
#
# COMPACT_ATOMS: atom_id res chain seq x y z
N MET A 1 -5.55 19.79 16.73
CA MET A 1 -5.99 19.09 17.95
C MET A 1 -5.74 19.93 19.21
N LEU A 2 -4.49 20.24 19.60
CA LEU A 2 -4.18 21.10 20.77
C LEU A 2 -4.96 22.43 20.78
N GLU A 3 -5.00 23.12 19.64
CA GLU A 3 -5.74 24.38 19.50
C GLU A 3 -7.25 24.24 19.72
N GLN A 4 -7.84 23.11 19.30
CA GLN A 4 -9.26 22.82 19.49
C GLN A 4 -9.57 22.63 20.98
N ILE A 5 -8.73 21.87 21.70
CA ILE A 5 -8.85 21.67 23.15
C ILE A 5 -8.68 23.01 23.88
N ALA A 6 -7.63 23.78 23.54
CA ALA A 6 -7.39 25.10 24.13
C ALA A 6 -8.55 26.08 23.87
N ALA A 7 -9.17 26.04 22.68
CA ALA A 7 -10.35 26.84 22.37
C ALA A 7 -11.57 26.44 23.21
N GLN A 8 -11.78 25.14 23.45
CA GLN A 8 -12.85 24.66 24.33
C GLN A 8 -12.63 25.06 25.79
N MET A 9 -11.38 25.06 26.27
CA MET A 9 -11.02 25.56 27.61
C MET A 9 -11.30 27.07 27.74
N ARG A 10 -10.87 27.89 26.77
CA ARG A 10 -11.15 29.35 26.75
C ARG A 10 -12.65 29.66 26.75
N ASN A 11 -13.44 28.85 26.04
CA ASN A 11 -14.89 28.99 25.98
C ASN A 11 -15.63 28.38 27.18
N LYS A 12 -14.90 27.96 28.24
CA LYS A 12 -15.44 27.33 29.46
C LYS A 12 -16.28 26.06 29.20
N LYS A 13 -16.06 25.38 28.07
CA LYS A 13 -16.74 24.12 27.73
C LYS A 13 -16.13 22.89 28.42
N LEU A 14 -14.87 23.01 28.85
CA LEU A 14 -14.14 21.98 29.61
C LEU A 14 -13.78 22.50 31.02
N PRO A 15 -14.75 22.67 31.94
CA PRO A 15 -14.47 23.15 33.29
C PRO A 15 -13.70 22.13 34.16
N MET A 16 -13.65 20.87 33.72
CA MET A 16 -13.02 19.77 34.45
C MET A 16 -11.50 19.70 34.21
N VAL A 17 -11.03 20.35 33.15
CA VAL A 17 -9.61 20.40 32.75
C VAL A 17 -9.01 21.70 33.26
N ASP A 18 -7.87 21.59 33.94
CA ASP A 18 -7.13 22.72 34.50
C ASP A 18 -6.07 23.23 33.51
N ASP A 19 -5.32 22.31 32.92
CA ASP A 19 -4.16 22.63 32.09
C ASP A 19 -3.99 21.61 30.94
N LEU A 20 -3.33 22.05 29.87
CA LEU A 20 -3.03 21.28 28.67
C LEU A 20 -1.59 21.59 28.23
N ARG A 21 -0.73 20.56 28.17
CA ARG A 21 0.69 20.69 27.81
C ARG A 21 1.07 19.77 26.68
N ASP A 22 1.97 20.26 25.83
CA ASP A 22 2.69 19.45 24.86
C ASP A 22 4.10 19.17 25.42
N GLU A 23 4.35 17.91 25.80
CA GLU A 23 5.63 17.42 26.33
C GLU A 23 6.31 16.49 25.32
N SER A 24 6.07 16.71 24.03
CA SER A 24 6.71 15.94 22.95
C SER A 24 8.19 16.28 22.83
N ASP A 25 9.04 15.26 22.76
CA ASP A 25 10.50 15.37 22.66
C ASP A 25 11.08 14.29 21.72
N HIS A 26 12.41 14.12 21.71
CA HIS A 26 13.06 13.13 20.84
C HIS A 26 12.77 11.69 21.26
N GLU A 27 12.55 11.43 22.55
CA GLU A 27 12.23 10.10 23.08
C GLU A 27 10.73 9.79 22.97
N ASN A 28 9.89 10.82 22.99
CA ASN A 28 8.44 10.78 22.96
C ASN A 28 7.91 11.65 21.80
N PRO A 29 7.81 11.09 20.57
CA PRO A 29 7.44 11.87 19.38
C PRO A 29 6.09 12.59 19.45
N THR A 30 5.15 12.06 20.24
CA THR A 30 3.84 12.69 20.50
C THR A 30 3.45 12.44 21.95
N ARG A 31 3.48 13.46 22.80
CA ARG A 31 3.09 13.37 24.21
C ARG A 31 2.29 14.59 24.65
N LEU A 32 0.97 14.41 24.74
CA LEU A 32 0.03 15.44 25.16
C LEU A 32 -0.47 15.14 26.57
N VAL A 33 -0.35 16.10 27.47
CA VAL A 33 -0.72 15.96 28.88
C VAL A 33 -1.95 16.82 29.15
N ILE A 34 -3.02 16.19 29.62
CA ILE A 34 -4.27 16.84 30.04
C ILE A 34 -4.36 16.73 31.55
N VAL A 35 -4.35 17.86 32.24
CA VAL A 35 -4.38 17.90 33.71
C VAL A 35 -5.81 18.20 34.18
N PRO A 36 -6.45 17.31 34.95
CA PRO A 36 -7.75 17.60 35.54
C PRO A 36 -7.63 18.59 36.69
N ARG A 37 -8.73 19.29 37.00
CA ARG A 37 -8.80 20.22 38.14
C ARG A 37 -8.65 19.54 39.52
N SER A 38 -8.97 18.25 39.61
CA SER A 38 -8.91 17.48 40.85
C SER A 38 -8.78 16.00 40.55
N ASN A 39 -8.16 15.25 41.46
CA ASN A 39 -8.08 13.77 41.39
C ASN A 39 -9.45 13.09 41.47
N ARG A 40 -10.52 13.82 41.81
CA ARG A 40 -11.91 13.32 41.81
C ARG A 40 -12.60 13.42 40.45
N VAL A 41 -11.98 14.11 39.49
CA VAL A 41 -12.51 14.22 38.13
C VAL A 41 -12.29 12.88 37.44
N ASP A 42 -13.38 12.29 36.99
CA ASP A 42 -13.31 11.12 36.12
C ASP A 42 -12.88 11.55 34.72
N MET A 43 -11.76 10.99 34.25
CA MET A 43 -11.19 11.32 32.95
C MET A 43 -11.86 10.56 31.80
N GLU A 44 -12.57 9.45 32.06
CA GLU A 44 -13.24 8.69 30.99
C GLU A 44 -14.33 9.52 30.28
N PRO A 45 -15.26 10.20 31.00
CA PRO A 45 -16.23 11.10 30.37
C PRO A 45 -15.58 12.29 29.66
N VAL A 46 -14.48 12.81 30.21
CA VAL A 46 -13.72 13.92 29.59
C VAL A 46 -13.13 13.47 28.26
N MET A 47 -12.51 12.29 28.21
CA MET A 47 -11.94 11.73 26.99
C MET A 47 -13.02 11.43 25.96
N ASN A 48 -14.17 10.86 26.35
CA ASN A 48 -15.30 10.64 25.43
C ASN A 48 -15.82 11.95 24.82
N HIS A 49 -15.89 13.03 25.59
CA HIS A 49 -16.23 14.34 25.07
C HIS A 49 -15.16 14.88 24.10
N LEU A 50 -13.88 14.72 24.44
CA LEU A 50 -12.79 15.16 23.60
C LEU A 50 -12.71 14.40 22.28
N PHE A 51 -12.98 13.09 22.27
CA PHE A 51 -13.09 12.29 21.05
C PHE A 51 -14.19 12.81 20.13
N ALA A 52 -15.37 13.12 20.67
CA ALA A 52 -16.50 13.59 19.87
C ALA A 52 -16.35 15.03 19.35
N THR A 53 -15.52 15.86 19.97
CA THR A 53 -15.45 17.32 19.72
C THR A 53 -14.09 17.82 19.22
N THR A 54 -13.10 16.94 19.14
CA THR A 54 -11.76 17.26 18.67
C THR A 54 -11.23 16.20 17.73
N ASP A 55 -10.14 16.53 17.06
CA ASP A 55 -9.40 15.69 16.13
C ASP A 55 -8.72 14.46 16.77
N LEU A 56 -8.93 14.18 18.06
CA LEU A 56 -8.48 12.96 18.72
C LEU A 56 -9.12 11.71 18.12
N GLU A 57 -10.37 11.81 17.68
CA GLU A 57 -11.03 10.79 16.88
C GLU A 57 -11.36 11.37 15.51
N LYS A 58 -10.98 10.65 14.44
CA LYS A 58 -11.24 11.08 13.07
C LYS A 58 -11.85 9.96 12.25
N SER A 59 -12.91 10.29 11.53
CA SER A 59 -13.49 9.44 10.51
C SER A 59 -12.80 9.68 9.17
N TYR A 60 -12.30 8.62 8.57
CA TYR A 60 -11.73 8.66 7.22
C TYR A 60 -12.73 8.08 6.22
N ARG A 61 -13.10 8.87 5.21
CA ARG A 61 -13.97 8.40 4.14
C ARG A 61 -13.19 7.46 3.22
N ILE A 62 -13.60 6.20 3.18
CA ILE A 62 -13.02 5.20 2.26
C ILE A 62 -13.94 5.06 1.04
N ASN A 63 -13.37 5.26 -0.15
CA ASN A 63 -14.04 4.97 -1.42
C ASN A 63 -13.08 4.18 -2.31
N LEU A 64 -13.33 2.89 -2.48
CA LEU A 64 -12.49 1.96 -3.24
C LEU A 64 -12.82 2.02 -4.74
N ASN A 65 -12.74 3.22 -5.33
CA ASN A 65 -12.95 3.44 -6.75
C ASN A 65 -11.62 3.26 -7.52
N MET A 66 -11.60 2.37 -8.51
CA MET A 66 -10.41 2.07 -9.31
C MET A 66 -10.75 1.61 -10.72
N ILE A 67 -9.77 1.69 -11.63
CA ILE A 67 -9.91 1.19 -13.01
C ILE A 67 -9.68 -0.31 -13.01
N GLY A 68 -10.63 -1.06 -13.58
CA GLY A 68 -10.50 -2.51 -13.75
C GLY A 68 -9.62 -2.95 -14.90
N LEU A 69 -9.41 -4.26 -14.99
CA LEU A 69 -8.75 -4.91 -16.14
C LEU A 69 -9.56 -4.75 -17.44
N ASP A 70 -10.85 -4.44 -17.33
CA ASP A 70 -11.72 -4.05 -18.44
C ASP A 70 -11.55 -2.59 -18.88
N GLY A 71 -10.67 -1.84 -18.21
CA GLY A 71 -10.37 -0.44 -18.51
C GLY A 71 -11.44 0.55 -18.03
N ARG A 72 -12.44 0.11 -17.24
CA ARG A 72 -13.53 0.96 -16.77
C ARG A 72 -13.37 1.31 -15.28
N PRO A 73 -13.72 2.53 -14.86
CA PRO A 73 -13.75 2.88 -13.45
C PRO A 73 -14.93 2.20 -12.75
N ALA A 74 -14.68 1.59 -11.61
CA ALA A 74 -15.71 0.99 -10.77
C ALA A 74 -15.31 1.06 -9.29
N VAL A 75 -16.32 1.21 -8.42
CA VAL A 75 -16.16 0.99 -6.98
C VAL A 75 -16.20 -0.50 -6.72
N LYS A 76 -15.14 -1.03 -6.09
CA LYS A 76 -14.98 -2.47 -5.87
C LYS A 76 -14.89 -2.81 -4.40
N ASN A 77 -15.48 -3.94 -4.02
CA ASN A 77 -15.31 -4.51 -2.69
C ASN A 77 -13.94 -5.23 -2.57
N LEU A 78 -13.57 -5.60 -1.34
CA LEU A 78 -12.27 -6.24 -1.09
C LEU A 78 -12.09 -7.56 -1.85
N LEU A 79 -13.13 -8.37 -1.97
CA LEU A 79 -13.08 -9.66 -2.67
C LEU A 79 -12.85 -9.46 -4.17
N GLU A 80 -13.54 -8.50 -4.78
CA GLU A 80 -13.39 -8.13 -6.20
C GLU A 80 -11.97 -7.66 -6.49
N ILE A 81 -11.44 -6.76 -5.65
CA ILE A 81 -10.08 -6.23 -5.78
C ILE A 81 -9.06 -7.37 -5.75
N LEU A 82 -9.13 -8.25 -4.75
CA LEU A 82 -8.19 -9.35 -4.60
C LEU A 82 -8.31 -10.38 -5.73
N SER A 83 -9.53 -10.73 -6.14
CA SER A 83 -9.77 -11.71 -7.21
C SER A 83 -9.27 -11.21 -8.55
N GLU A 84 -9.50 -9.93 -8.84
CA GLU A 84 -9.07 -9.29 -10.07
C GLU A 84 -7.56 -9.09 -10.10
N TRP A 85 -6.96 -8.67 -8.99
CA TRP A 85 -5.52 -8.58 -8.85
C TRP A 85 -4.82 -9.93 -9.01
N LEU A 86 -5.40 -11.02 -8.46
CA LEU A 86 -4.88 -12.37 -8.67
C LEU A 86 -4.96 -12.79 -10.14
N THR A 87 -6.03 -12.42 -10.84
CA THR A 87 -6.18 -12.67 -12.28
C THR A 87 -5.09 -11.95 -13.08
N PHE A 88 -4.90 -10.66 -12.81
CA PHE A 88 -3.81 -9.86 -13.37
C PHE A 88 -2.43 -10.47 -13.07
N ARG A 89 -2.21 -10.91 -11.83
CA ARG A 89 -0.93 -11.47 -11.40
C ARG A 89 -0.62 -12.79 -12.08
N ARG A 90 -1.62 -13.68 -12.24
CA ARG A 90 -1.48 -14.93 -13.00
C ARG A 90 -1.13 -14.66 -14.46
N ASP A 91 -1.80 -13.70 -15.09
CA ASP A 91 -1.48 -13.34 -16.49
C ASP A 91 -0.07 -12.77 -16.62
N THR A 92 0.34 -11.89 -15.70
CA THR A 92 1.71 -11.35 -15.66
C THR A 92 2.76 -12.46 -15.54
N VAL A 93 2.54 -13.43 -14.66
CA VAL A 93 3.45 -14.57 -14.48
C VAL A 93 3.48 -15.44 -15.74
N ARG A 94 2.33 -15.70 -16.37
CA ARG A 94 2.24 -16.44 -17.64
C ARG A 94 3.04 -15.76 -18.74
N ARG A 95 2.88 -14.44 -18.92
CA ARG A 95 3.66 -13.65 -19.90
C ARG A 95 5.16 -13.74 -19.63
N ARG A 96 5.58 -13.62 -18.36
CA ARG A 96 6.99 -13.76 -17.96
C ARG A 96 7.56 -15.14 -18.31
N LEU A 97 6.81 -16.21 -18.06
CA LEU A 97 7.24 -17.57 -18.36
C LEU A 97 7.30 -17.80 -19.88
N ASN A 98 6.32 -17.34 -20.64
CA ASN A 98 6.31 -17.44 -22.10
C ASN A 98 7.50 -16.70 -22.73
N HIS A 99 7.84 -15.51 -22.22
CA HIS A 99 9.04 -14.78 -22.66
C HIS A 99 10.32 -15.58 -22.43
N ARG A 100 10.44 -16.26 -21.28
CA ARG A 100 11.60 -17.10 -21.01
C ARG A 100 11.61 -18.36 -21.88
N LEU A 101 10.45 -18.99 -22.07
CA LEU A 101 10.29 -20.17 -22.90
C LEU A 101 10.69 -19.88 -24.35
N GLU A 102 10.22 -18.77 -24.93
CA GLU A 102 10.55 -18.39 -26.30
C GLU A 102 12.06 -18.19 -26.50
N LYS A 103 12.75 -17.59 -25.52
CA LYS A 103 14.22 -17.48 -25.55
C LYS A 103 14.91 -18.84 -25.56
N VAL A 104 14.41 -19.79 -24.76
CA VAL A 104 14.97 -21.15 -24.71
C VAL A 104 14.72 -21.88 -26.02
N LEU A 105 13.50 -21.82 -26.57
CA LEU A 105 13.16 -22.46 -27.83
C LEU A 105 13.98 -21.91 -29.01
N LYS A 106 14.15 -20.59 -29.10
CA LYS A 106 15.04 -19.97 -30.10
C LYS A 106 16.47 -20.48 -29.98
N ARG A 107 16.98 -20.63 -28.76
CA ARG A 107 18.33 -21.16 -28.54
C ARG A 107 18.43 -22.64 -28.93
N LEU A 108 17.44 -23.45 -28.59
CA LEU A 108 17.39 -24.86 -28.97
C LEU A 108 17.37 -25.03 -30.49
N HIS A 109 16.55 -24.25 -31.20
CA HIS A 109 16.48 -24.29 -32.66
C HIS A 109 17.82 -23.99 -33.33
N ILE A 110 18.55 -22.98 -32.85
CA ILE A 110 19.91 -22.69 -33.35
C ILE A 110 20.87 -23.84 -33.06
N LEU A 111 20.82 -24.40 -31.85
CA LEU A 111 21.69 -25.53 -31.48
C LEU A 111 21.41 -26.78 -32.32
N GLU A 112 20.16 -27.04 -32.67
CA GLU A 112 19.77 -28.13 -33.57
C GLU A 112 20.38 -27.94 -34.96
N GLY A 113 20.28 -26.74 -35.54
CA GLY A 113 20.92 -26.43 -36.83
C GLY A 113 22.45 -26.59 -36.79
N LEU A 114 23.09 -26.15 -35.70
CA LEU A 114 24.54 -26.31 -35.51
C LEU A 114 24.95 -27.78 -35.38
N LEU A 115 24.13 -28.62 -34.72
CA LEU A 115 24.41 -30.06 -34.61
C LEU A 115 24.32 -30.76 -35.98
N VAL A 116 23.32 -30.42 -36.80
CA VAL A 116 23.20 -30.95 -38.16
C VAL A 116 24.37 -30.51 -39.03
N ALA A 117 24.78 -29.24 -38.93
CA ALA A 117 25.94 -28.73 -39.66
C ALA A 117 27.24 -29.41 -39.22
N PHE A 118 27.41 -29.67 -37.92
CA PHE A 118 28.58 -30.37 -37.39
C PHE A 118 28.68 -31.83 -37.87
N LEU A 119 27.54 -32.52 -38.00
CA LEU A 119 27.48 -33.90 -38.52
C LEU A 119 27.82 -33.98 -40.02
N ASN A 120 27.55 -32.93 -40.80
CA ASN A 120 27.77 -32.88 -42.25
C ASN A 120 28.78 -31.78 -42.62
N ILE A 121 29.84 -31.61 -41.82
CA ILE A 121 30.70 -30.43 -41.89
C ILE A 121 31.39 -30.26 -43.25
N ASP A 122 31.80 -31.36 -43.89
CA ASP A 122 32.46 -31.33 -45.19
C ASP A 122 31.51 -30.81 -46.29
N GLU A 123 30.25 -31.29 -46.29
CA GLU A 123 29.20 -30.86 -47.23
C GLU A 123 28.82 -29.38 -47.01
N VAL A 124 28.73 -28.94 -45.75
CA VAL A 124 28.45 -27.54 -45.43
C VAL A 124 29.58 -26.61 -45.89
N ILE A 125 30.86 -27.01 -45.74
CA ILE A 125 32.02 -26.24 -46.21
C ILE A 125 32.05 -26.18 -47.74
N GLU A 126 31.70 -27.27 -48.42
CA GLU A 126 31.67 -27.33 -49.89
C GLU A 126 30.54 -26.45 -50.48
N ILE A 127 29.38 -26.37 -49.81
CA ILE A 127 28.22 -25.55 -50.24
C ILE A 127 28.43 -24.05 -49.99
N ILE A 128 29.23 -23.67 -48.99
CA ILE A 128 29.60 -22.27 -48.71
C ILE A 128 31.07 -22.06 -49.11
N PRO A 129 31.42 -22.10 -50.42
CA PRO A 129 32.73 -21.64 -50.84
C PRO A 129 32.78 -20.11 -50.67
N TYR A 130 33.97 -19.63 -50.28
CA TYR A 130 34.26 -18.21 -50.07
C TYR A 130 33.77 -17.29 -51.20
#